data_AF-A0A7C0YRL7-F1
#
_entry.id   AF-A0A7C0YRL7-F1
#
_cell.length_a   1.000
_cell.length_b   1.000
_cell.length_c   1.000
_cell.angle_alpha   90.00
_cell.angle_beta   90.00
_cell.angle_gamma   90.00
#
_symmetry.space_group_name_H-M   'P 1'
#
loop_
_entity.id
_entity.type
_entity.pdbx_description
1 polymer ?
#
loop_
_entity_poly.entity_id
_entity_poly.type
_entity_poly.pdbx_seq_one_letter_code
_entity_poly.pdbx_strand_id
1 'polypeptide(L)'
;MFVSHPLIKRNTIEARAYQEAIAKSAVSKNTLVVAPTALGKTVIAVLVAAHFLERFPGRQVLILAPTRPLAAQHAASFREFLNISESRIVLLTGDVSPDKRVVLWKGARVVCATPQVIRNDFAHGRYSADDLSLAVFDEAHRAVGEYPYPELAEEMECRILALTASPGGNVESIDLVCKNLRIKSVEIRDEKDADTAPYVKGTFVEYKRVVLPEPYWVIRNILVNLLRDRLKVLKANGVVKSARSDVTKKELLDLMTALQKGARSGGTEFYASISAVSAALTIAHAIDLLETQGMGPLSKYLERTAEKAKKPKASKALRGLSVKNDFKRALAMSITLREKYSDPKKEALREIIQSIKRDTKI
;
A
#
# COMPACT_ATOMS: atom_id res chain seq x y z
N MET A 1 16.14 -30.75 3.54
CA MET A 1 17.50 -30.69 2.92
C MET A 1 17.87 -29.22 2.82
N PHE A 2 19.14 -28.84 2.99
CA PHE A 2 19.60 -27.44 2.90
C PHE A 2 20.37 -27.22 1.60
N VAL A 3 20.38 -25.98 1.09
CA VAL A 3 21.17 -25.60 -0.08
C VAL A 3 22.67 -25.75 0.23
N SER A 4 23.41 -26.34 -0.71
CA SER A 4 24.86 -26.51 -0.62
C SER A 4 25.58 -25.65 -1.67
N HIS A 5 26.28 -24.60 -1.23
CA HIS A 5 27.09 -23.71 -2.07
C HIS A 5 28.23 -23.10 -1.25
N PRO A 6 29.47 -22.96 -1.78
CA PRO A 6 30.60 -22.39 -1.02
C PRO A 6 30.38 -21.00 -0.40
N LEU A 7 29.55 -20.16 -1.04
CA LEU A 7 29.24 -18.80 -0.61
C LEU A 7 27.93 -18.68 0.18
N ILE A 8 27.27 -19.79 0.50
CA ILE A 8 26.07 -19.82 1.35
C ILE A 8 26.46 -20.45 2.70
N LYS A 9 26.07 -19.81 3.80
CA LYS A 9 26.31 -20.35 5.14
C LYS A 9 25.56 -21.68 5.30
N ARG A 10 26.19 -22.65 5.97
CA ARG A 10 25.61 -23.99 6.14
C ARG A 10 24.32 -23.91 6.96
N ASN A 11 23.32 -24.72 6.59
CA ASN A 11 22.06 -24.89 7.30
C ASN A 11 21.20 -23.61 7.47
N THR A 12 21.38 -22.59 6.64
CA THR A 12 20.59 -21.34 6.72
C THR A 12 19.46 -21.25 5.70
N ILE A 13 19.59 -21.89 4.53
CA ILE A 13 18.56 -21.92 3.48
C ILE A 13 18.08 -23.35 3.25
N GLU A 14 16.81 -23.60 3.55
CA GLU A 14 16.14 -24.86 3.17
C GLU A 14 16.04 -24.95 1.64
N ALA A 15 16.43 -26.10 1.07
CA ALA A 15 16.35 -26.35 -0.35
C ALA A 15 14.89 -26.49 -0.78
N ARG A 16 14.45 -25.61 -1.68
CA ARG A 16 13.11 -25.62 -2.28
C ARG A 16 13.25 -25.62 -3.80
N ALA A 17 12.71 -26.66 -4.43
CA ALA A 17 12.89 -26.90 -5.87
C ALA A 17 12.46 -25.71 -6.74
N TYR A 18 11.36 -25.03 -6.38
CA TYR A 18 10.90 -23.85 -7.12
C TYR A 18 11.89 -22.69 -7.05
N GLN A 19 12.53 -22.45 -5.89
CA GLN A 19 13.51 -21.36 -5.73
C GLN A 19 14.77 -21.64 -6.55
N GLU A 20 15.24 -22.89 -6.56
CA GLU A 20 16.39 -23.32 -7.36
C GLU A 20 16.11 -23.27 -8.86
N ALA A 21 14.91 -23.69 -9.28
CA ALA A 21 14.49 -23.60 -10.68
C ALA A 21 14.44 -22.15 -11.18
N ILE A 22 13.86 -21.24 -10.39
CA ILE A 22 13.82 -19.81 -10.71
C ILE A 22 15.23 -19.23 -10.73
N ALA A 23 16.09 -19.56 -9.75
CA ALA A 23 17.47 -19.09 -9.71
C ALA A 23 18.25 -19.54 -10.95
N LYS A 24 18.07 -20.77 -11.42
CA LYS A 24 18.69 -21.28 -12.65
C LYS A 24 18.26 -20.49 -13.90
N SER A 25 16.98 -20.13 -13.99
CA SER A 25 16.43 -19.27 -15.04
C SER A 25 17.11 -17.88 -15.01
N ALA A 26 17.15 -17.27 -13.82
CA ALA A 26 17.74 -15.96 -13.57
C ALA A 26 19.26 -15.87 -13.80
N VAL A 27 20.00 -16.96 -13.59
CA VAL A 27 21.42 -17.03 -13.97
C VAL A 27 21.59 -16.95 -15.49
N SER A 28 20.70 -17.61 -16.24
CA SER A 28 20.81 -17.79 -17.68
C SER A 28 20.38 -16.54 -18.47
N LYS A 29 19.35 -15.83 -18.00
CA LYS A 29 18.72 -14.70 -18.72
C LYS A 29 18.25 -13.62 -17.76
N ASN A 30 18.10 -12.39 -18.26
CA ASN A 30 17.46 -11.32 -17.49
C ASN A 30 16.02 -11.75 -17.18
N THR A 31 15.70 -11.87 -15.89
CA THR A 31 14.49 -12.57 -15.46
C THR A 31 13.66 -11.72 -14.53
N LEU A 32 12.36 -11.66 -14.80
CA LEU A 32 11.36 -11.09 -13.91
C LEU A 32 10.70 -12.22 -13.12
N VAL A 33 10.84 -12.18 -11.81
CA VAL A 33 10.20 -13.11 -10.88
C VAL A 33 8.97 -12.45 -10.29
N VAL A 34 7.81 -13.00 -10.60
CA VAL A 34 6.51 -12.61 -10.05
C VAL A 34 6.07 -13.68 -9.07
N ALA A 35 6.19 -13.37 -7.78
CA ALA A 35 5.85 -14.32 -6.72
C ALA A 35 5.36 -13.59 -5.46
N PRO A 36 4.35 -14.11 -4.74
CA PRO A 36 3.95 -13.60 -3.44
C PRO A 36 5.11 -13.46 -2.45
N THR A 37 5.03 -12.50 -1.53
CA THR A 37 6.12 -12.18 -0.60
C THR A 37 6.49 -13.37 0.29
N ALA A 38 5.53 -14.22 0.62
CA ALA A 38 5.73 -15.43 1.41
C ALA A 38 6.62 -16.49 0.73
N LEU A 39 6.80 -16.44 -0.60
CA LEU A 39 7.56 -17.44 -1.35
C LEU A 39 9.09 -17.23 -1.31
N GLY A 40 9.56 -16.17 -0.65
CA GLY A 40 11.00 -15.98 -0.39
C GLY A 40 11.79 -15.45 -1.59
N LYS A 41 11.30 -14.39 -2.25
CA LYS A 41 12.02 -13.71 -3.36
C LYS A 41 13.46 -13.31 -2.98
N THR A 42 13.69 -12.90 -1.74
CA THR A 42 15.03 -12.57 -1.23
C THR A 42 15.97 -13.79 -1.24
N VAL A 43 15.47 -14.99 -0.93
CA VAL A 43 16.27 -16.22 -1.01
C VAL A 43 16.69 -16.49 -2.45
N ILE A 44 15.77 -16.33 -3.42
CA ILE A 44 16.10 -16.43 -4.84
C ILE A 44 17.21 -15.44 -5.23
N ALA A 45 17.11 -14.19 -4.76
CA ALA A 45 18.14 -13.18 -4.99
C ALA A 45 19.52 -13.60 -4.42
N VAL A 46 19.54 -14.17 -3.22
CA VAL A 46 20.77 -14.68 -2.59
C VAL A 46 21.37 -15.85 -3.38
N LEU A 47 20.56 -16.79 -3.84
CA LEU A 47 21.02 -17.92 -4.66
C LEU A 47 21.68 -17.44 -5.96
N VAL A 48 21.05 -16.50 -6.65
CA VAL A 48 21.57 -15.92 -7.89
C VAL A 48 22.84 -15.09 -7.60
N ALA A 49 22.84 -14.29 -6.52
CA ALA A 49 24.01 -13.52 -6.12
C ALA A 49 25.20 -14.41 -5.78
N ALA A 50 25.01 -15.52 -5.05
CA ALA A 50 26.06 -16.47 -4.73
C ALA A 50 26.73 -17.02 -6.00
N HIS A 51 25.94 -17.38 -7.02
CA HIS A 51 26.45 -17.82 -8.32
C HIS A 51 27.34 -16.76 -9.00
N PHE A 52 26.87 -15.51 -9.10
CA PHE A 52 27.63 -14.45 -9.78
C PHE A 52 28.87 -14.02 -8.98
N LEU A 53 28.81 -14.05 -7.65
CA LEU A 53 29.94 -13.75 -6.77
C LEU A 53 31.05 -14.82 -6.86
N GLU A 54 30.68 -16.09 -7.05
CA GLU A 54 31.63 -17.17 -7.29
C GLU A 54 32.23 -17.09 -8.69
N ARG A 55 31.37 -16.89 -9.70
CA ARG A 55 31.78 -16.82 -11.10
C ARG A 55 32.65 -15.60 -11.43
N PHE A 56 32.42 -14.46 -10.77
CA PHE A 56 33.15 -13.22 -10.99
C PHE A 56 33.67 -12.62 -9.68
N PRO A 57 34.77 -13.15 -9.09
CA PRO A 57 35.27 -12.72 -7.78
C PRO A 57 35.68 -11.24 -7.67
N GLY A 58 36.00 -10.60 -8.81
CA GLY A 58 36.35 -9.18 -8.88
C GLY A 58 35.16 -8.25 -9.13
N ARG A 59 33.96 -8.78 -9.34
CA ARG A 59 32.74 -8.00 -9.58
C ARG A 59 31.80 -8.05 -8.39
N GLN A 60 30.89 -7.10 -8.36
CA GLN A 60 29.95 -6.87 -7.28
C GLN A 60 28.54 -7.29 -7.67
N VAL A 61 27.70 -7.45 -6.65
CA VAL A 61 26.25 -7.60 -6.80
C VAL A 61 25.58 -6.39 -6.17
N LEU A 62 24.70 -5.75 -6.93
CA LEU A 62 23.88 -4.63 -6.47
C LEU A 62 22.45 -5.08 -6.23
N ILE A 63 21.87 -4.69 -5.09
CA ILE A 63 20.46 -4.87 -4.76
C ILE A 63 19.86 -3.49 -4.56
N LEU A 64 18.90 -3.16 -5.42
CA LEU A 64 18.14 -1.91 -5.37
C LEU A 64 16.79 -2.15 -4.72
N ALA A 65 16.47 -1.37 -3.69
CA ALA A 65 15.18 -1.41 -3.03
C ALA A 65 14.57 -0.02 -2.86
N PRO A 66 13.23 0.15 -2.93
CA PRO A 66 12.61 1.46 -3.01
C PRO A 66 12.79 2.35 -1.78
N THR A 67 13.01 1.74 -0.61
CA THR A 67 13.08 2.45 0.67
C THR A 67 14.34 2.04 1.44
N ARG A 68 14.81 2.93 2.33
CA ARG A 68 15.96 2.64 3.19
C ARG A 68 15.73 1.43 4.11
N PRO A 69 14.55 1.27 4.75
CA PRO A 69 14.28 0.07 5.55
C PRO A 69 14.34 -1.22 4.73
N LEU A 70 13.80 -1.23 3.50
CA LEU A 70 13.89 -2.42 2.64
C LEU A 70 15.34 -2.72 2.23
N ALA A 71 16.11 -1.71 1.84
CA ALA A 71 17.53 -1.90 1.51
C ALA A 71 18.33 -2.43 2.72
N ALA A 72 18.04 -1.94 3.94
CA ALA A 72 18.65 -2.43 5.16
C ALA A 72 18.24 -3.88 5.49
N GLN A 73 16.97 -4.22 5.27
CA GLN A 73 16.47 -5.58 5.44
C GLN A 73 17.14 -6.57 4.47
N HIS A 74 17.33 -6.19 3.21
CA HIS A 74 18.09 -6.99 2.26
C HIS A 74 19.55 -7.14 2.70
N ALA A 75 20.22 -6.06 3.12
CA ALA A 75 21.58 -6.14 3.64
C ALA A 75 21.70 -7.12 4.83
N ALA A 76 20.74 -7.08 5.76
CA ALA A 76 20.68 -8.02 6.88
C ALA A 76 20.48 -9.47 6.40
N SER A 77 19.55 -9.70 5.48
CA SER A 77 19.28 -11.04 4.91
C SER A 77 20.52 -11.59 4.18
N PHE A 78 21.21 -10.75 3.40
CA PHE A 78 22.43 -11.16 2.71
C PHE A 78 23.56 -11.48 3.69
N ARG A 79 23.69 -10.75 4.81
CA ARG A 79 24.63 -11.11 5.90
C ARG A 79 24.23 -12.40 6.60
N GLU A 80 22.94 -12.65 6.77
CA GLU A 80 22.42 -13.88 7.37
C GLU A 80 22.74 -15.10 6.52
N PHE A 81 22.60 -15.00 5.20
CA PHE A 81 22.70 -16.16 4.31
C PHE A 81 24.05 -16.35 3.63
N LEU A 82 24.76 -15.28 3.24
CA LEU A 82 26.02 -15.41 2.51
C LEU A 82 27.20 -15.65 3.45
N ASN A 83 28.09 -16.55 3.04
CA ASN A 83 29.38 -16.80 3.68
C ASN A 83 30.44 -15.80 3.17
N ILE A 84 30.18 -14.51 3.41
CA ILE A 84 31.07 -13.40 3.07
C ILE A 84 31.24 -12.53 4.31
N SER A 85 32.42 -11.94 4.50
CA SER A 85 32.66 -10.99 5.59
C SER A 85 31.62 -9.87 5.56
N GLU A 86 30.97 -9.60 6.69
CA GLU A 86 29.89 -8.63 6.79
C GLU A 86 30.30 -7.22 6.35
N SER A 87 31.58 -6.87 6.51
CA SER A 87 32.15 -5.59 6.06
C SER A 87 32.14 -5.42 4.54
N ARG A 88 32.05 -6.51 3.78
CA ARG A 88 31.92 -6.51 2.31
C ARG A 88 30.46 -6.53 1.83
N ILE A 89 29.49 -6.54 2.75
CA ILE A 89 28.06 -6.40 2.48
C ILE A 89 27.63 -5.03 2.98
N VAL A 90 27.62 -4.05 2.08
CA VAL A 90 27.46 -2.63 2.43
C VAL A 90 26.05 -2.14 2.14
N LEU A 91 25.62 -1.14 2.93
CA LEU A 91 24.35 -0.45 2.76
C LEU A 91 24.62 0.99 2.32
N LEU A 92 24.25 1.35 1.09
CA LEU A 92 24.40 2.70 0.56
C LEU A 92 23.03 3.39 0.52
N THR A 93 22.82 4.29 1.48
CA THR A 93 21.64 5.15 1.56
C THR A 93 22.07 6.62 1.61
N GLY A 94 21.09 7.53 1.57
CA GLY A 94 21.35 8.97 1.61
C GLY A 94 22.00 9.48 2.90
N ASP A 95 22.14 8.65 3.93
CA ASP A 95 22.77 9.03 5.21
C ASP A 95 24.31 8.87 5.20
N VAL A 96 24.86 8.16 4.22
CA VAL A 96 26.30 7.97 4.06
C VAL A 96 26.85 9.09 3.19
N SER A 97 27.90 9.79 3.64
CA SER A 97 28.52 10.88 2.86
C SER A 97 29.10 10.37 1.54
N PRO A 98 29.13 11.19 0.46
CA PRO A 98 29.61 10.77 -0.85
C PRO A 98 31.01 10.12 -0.83
N ASP A 99 31.98 10.71 -0.13
CA ASP A 99 33.35 10.17 -0.06
C ASP A 99 33.38 8.79 0.60
N LYS A 100 32.59 8.59 1.67
CA LYS A 100 32.46 7.29 2.32
C LYS A 100 31.80 6.27 1.40
N ARG A 101 30.82 6.68 0.57
CA ARG A 101 30.18 5.76 -0.39
C ARG A 101 31.17 5.23 -1.42
N VAL A 102 32.09 6.07 -1.92
CA VAL A 102 33.15 5.63 -2.85
C VAL A 102 34.05 4.57 -2.22
N VAL A 103 34.48 4.79 -0.97
CA VAL A 103 35.33 3.83 -0.24
C VAL A 103 34.58 2.52 0.03
N LEU A 104 33.32 2.61 0.48
CA LEU A 104 32.48 1.44 0.75
C LEU A 104 32.18 0.66 -0.53
N TRP A 105 31.89 1.35 -1.64
CA TRP A 105 31.70 0.73 -2.94
C TRP A 105 32.94 -0.09 -3.31
N LYS A 106 34.14 0.51 -3.35
CA LYS A 106 35.37 -0.21 -3.73
C LYS A 106 35.67 -1.46 -2.90
N GLY A 107 35.33 -1.46 -1.61
CA GLY A 107 35.55 -2.61 -0.72
C GLY A 107 34.42 -3.66 -0.73
N ALA A 108 33.29 -3.37 -1.37
CA ALA A 108 32.12 -4.22 -1.33
C ALA A 108 32.20 -5.42 -2.28
N ARG A 109 31.49 -6.47 -1.90
CA ARG A 109 31.11 -7.60 -2.76
C ARG A 109 29.61 -7.57 -3.03
N VAL A 110 28.84 -7.13 -2.04
CA VAL A 110 27.39 -6.94 -2.14
C VAL A 110 27.06 -5.53 -1.68
N VAL A 111 26.29 -4.82 -2.50
CA VAL A 111 25.82 -3.47 -2.22
C VAL A 111 24.30 -3.51 -2.16
N CYS A 112 23.71 -3.16 -1.03
CA CYS A 112 22.27 -2.90 -0.93
C CYS A 112 22.05 -1.39 -0.90
N ALA A 113 21.19 -0.86 -1.74
CA ALA A 113 21.04 0.58 -1.89
C ALA A 113 19.64 1.03 -2.29
N THR A 114 19.36 2.31 -2.05
CA THR A 114 18.20 2.96 -2.69
C THR A 114 18.57 3.43 -4.09
N PRO A 115 17.70 3.27 -5.10
CA PRO A 115 17.99 3.62 -6.50
C PRO A 115 18.48 5.05 -6.69
N GLN A 116 17.91 6.00 -5.96
CA GLN A 116 18.29 7.41 -6.06
C GLN A 116 19.76 7.66 -5.76
N VAL A 117 20.34 6.93 -4.80
CA VAL A 117 21.74 7.09 -4.40
C VAL A 117 22.66 6.57 -5.49
N ILE A 118 22.37 5.38 -6.02
CA ILE A 118 23.17 4.77 -7.08
C ILE A 118 23.11 5.62 -8.35
N ARG A 119 21.91 6.05 -8.78
CA ARG A 119 21.76 6.92 -9.95
C ARG A 119 22.58 8.18 -9.81
N ASN A 120 22.45 8.87 -8.67
CA ASN A 120 23.20 10.10 -8.44
C ASN A 120 24.71 9.85 -8.42
N ASP A 121 25.19 8.72 -7.90
CA ASP A 121 26.61 8.44 -7.83
C ASP A 121 27.21 8.04 -9.19
N PHE A 122 26.46 7.29 -10.01
CA PHE A 122 26.82 7.00 -11.40
C PHE A 122 26.87 8.29 -12.23
N ALA A 123 25.84 9.14 -12.14
CA ALA A 123 25.79 10.42 -12.86
C ALA A 123 26.93 11.38 -12.50
N HIS A 124 27.49 11.27 -11.28
CA HIS A 124 28.65 12.06 -10.85
C HIS A 124 30.00 11.34 -11.07
N GLY A 125 30.01 10.18 -11.72
CA GLY A 125 31.23 9.41 -12.00
C GLY A 125 31.96 8.93 -10.73
N ARG A 126 31.26 8.75 -9.61
CA ARG A 126 31.88 8.35 -8.34
C ARG A 126 32.37 6.90 -8.34
N TYR A 127 31.68 6.06 -9.09
CA TYR A 127 32.00 4.65 -9.38
C TYR A 127 31.16 4.19 -10.59
N SER A 128 31.53 3.06 -11.21
CA SER A 128 30.93 2.61 -12.48
C SER A 128 30.02 1.40 -12.31
N ALA A 129 29.02 1.30 -13.18
CA ALA A 129 28.20 0.10 -13.34
C ALA A 129 29.00 -1.11 -13.87
N ASP A 130 30.18 -0.90 -14.48
CA ASP A 130 31.05 -1.95 -15.01
C ASP A 130 31.58 -2.91 -13.94
N ASP A 131 31.60 -2.45 -12.68
CA ASP A 131 31.99 -3.25 -11.52
C ASP A 131 30.96 -4.35 -11.22
N LEU A 132 29.76 -4.29 -11.80
CA LEU A 132 28.64 -5.17 -11.49
C LEU A 132 28.64 -6.45 -12.33
N SER A 133 28.30 -7.55 -11.68
CA SER A 133 27.98 -8.84 -12.31
C SER A 133 26.48 -9.16 -12.30
N LEU A 134 25.77 -8.61 -11.32
CA LEU A 134 24.33 -8.77 -11.12
C LEU A 134 23.74 -7.50 -10.51
N ALA A 135 22.61 -7.07 -11.04
CA ALA A 135 21.74 -6.06 -10.46
C ALA A 135 20.36 -6.67 -10.16
N VAL A 136 19.95 -6.58 -8.90
CA VAL A 136 18.64 -7.01 -8.42
C VAL A 136 17.75 -5.79 -8.23
N PHE A 137 16.62 -5.75 -8.94
CA PHE A 137 15.62 -4.69 -8.84
C PHE A 137 14.43 -5.20 -8.03
N ASP A 138 14.36 -4.82 -6.75
CA ASP A 138 13.22 -5.13 -5.89
C ASP A 138 12.05 -4.16 -6.16
N GLU A 139 10.83 -4.67 -6.04
CA GLU A 139 9.61 -3.97 -6.49
C GLU A 139 9.70 -3.47 -7.94
N ALA A 140 10.09 -4.39 -8.83
CA ALA A 140 10.35 -4.12 -10.23
C ALA A 140 9.18 -3.46 -11.00
N HIS A 141 7.94 -3.56 -10.51
CA HIS A 141 6.80 -2.83 -11.08
C HIS A 141 6.97 -1.30 -11.07
N ARG A 142 7.95 -0.78 -10.32
CA ARG A 142 8.34 0.63 -10.31
C ARG A 142 9.23 1.03 -11.48
N ALA A 143 9.68 0.10 -12.33
CA ALA A 143 10.54 0.38 -13.47
C ALA A 143 9.78 1.02 -14.65
N VAL A 144 9.00 2.07 -14.37
CA VAL A 144 8.18 2.81 -15.33
C VAL A 144 8.23 4.30 -15.00
N GLY A 145 7.93 5.15 -15.98
CA GLY A 145 7.91 6.61 -15.82
C GLY A 145 9.27 7.16 -15.40
N GLU A 146 9.27 8.18 -14.54
CA GLU A 146 10.46 8.90 -14.08
C GLU A 146 11.17 8.26 -12.87
N TYR A 147 10.78 7.03 -12.50
CA TYR A 147 11.48 6.33 -11.43
C TYR A 147 12.92 6.00 -11.87
N PRO A 148 13.92 5.90 -10.97
CA PRO A 148 15.31 5.75 -11.42
C PRO A 148 15.67 4.38 -12.04
N TYR A 149 14.78 3.38 -11.96
CA TYR A 149 15.09 2.02 -12.40
C TYR A 149 15.36 1.87 -13.91
N PRO A 150 14.58 2.46 -14.83
CA PRO A 150 14.86 2.36 -16.26
C PRO A 150 16.23 2.93 -16.62
N GLU A 151 16.56 4.13 -16.13
CA GLU A 151 17.86 4.79 -16.33
C GLU A 151 19.03 3.93 -15.82
N LEU A 152 18.93 3.44 -14.57
CA LEU A 152 19.92 2.54 -14.00
C LEU A 152 20.07 1.24 -14.80
N ALA A 153 18.95 0.67 -15.27
CA ALA A 153 18.98 -0.55 -16.04
C ALA A 153 19.60 -0.36 -17.43
N GLU A 154 19.51 0.83 -18.02
CA GLU A 154 20.18 1.17 -19.29
C GLU A 154 21.70 1.30 -19.13
N GLU A 155 22.18 1.85 -18.01
CA GLU A 155 23.62 2.02 -17.75
C GLU A 155 24.34 0.71 -17.37
N MET A 156 23.63 -0.30 -16.90
CA MET A 156 24.22 -1.52 -16.34
C MET A 156 24.39 -2.66 -17.35
N GLU A 157 25.61 -2.96 -17.80
CA GLU A 157 25.90 -4.13 -18.65
C GLU A 157 26.14 -5.42 -17.84
N CYS A 158 25.22 -5.73 -16.91
CA CYS A 158 25.29 -6.91 -16.05
C CYS A 158 23.99 -7.75 -16.08
N ARG A 159 23.94 -8.89 -15.37
CA ARG A 159 22.71 -9.68 -15.27
C ARG A 159 21.65 -8.89 -14.51
N ILE A 160 20.42 -8.87 -15.01
CA ILE A 160 19.28 -8.28 -14.30
C ILE A 160 18.39 -9.38 -13.71
N LEU A 161 18.13 -9.28 -12.41
CA LEU A 161 17.07 -10.02 -11.71
C LEU A 161 16.04 -9.02 -11.20
N ALA A 162 14.83 -9.07 -11.72
CA ALA A 162 13.72 -8.23 -11.31
C ALA A 162 12.78 -9.01 -10.39
N LEU A 163 12.44 -8.46 -9.23
CA LEU A 163 11.61 -9.12 -8.23
C LEU A 163 10.35 -8.30 -7.97
N THR A 164 9.18 -8.94 -7.97
CA THR A 164 7.96 -8.26 -7.54
C THR A 164 6.88 -9.25 -7.08
N ALA A 165 5.96 -8.78 -6.24
CA ALA A 165 4.73 -9.51 -5.92
C ALA A 165 3.66 -9.33 -7.00
N SER A 166 3.68 -8.21 -7.73
CA SER A 166 2.76 -7.93 -8.84
C SER A 166 3.43 -6.97 -9.83
N PRO A 167 3.52 -7.32 -11.12
CA PRO A 167 4.25 -6.53 -12.12
C PRO A 167 3.46 -5.33 -12.66
N GLY A 168 2.17 -5.20 -12.36
CA GLY A 168 1.31 -4.14 -12.86
C GLY A 168 -0.16 -4.55 -12.91
N GLY A 169 -1.07 -3.57 -13.03
CA GLY A 169 -2.52 -3.81 -13.12
C GLY A 169 -3.06 -3.96 -14.56
N ASN A 170 -2.23 -3.72 -15.57
CA ASN A 170 -2.58 -3.85 -16.99
C ASN A 170 -1.38 -4.33 -17.81
N VAL A 171 -1.65 -4.78 -19.04
CA VAL A 171 -0.64 -5.38 -19.93
C VAL A 171 0.42 -4.36 -20.32
N GLU A 172 0.02 -3.12 -20.61
CA GLU A 172 0.93 -2.06 -21.05
C GLU A 172 1.99 -1.74 -20.00
N SER A 173 1.61 -1.72 -18.72
CA SER A 173 2.57 -1.47 -17.63
C SER A 173 3.57 -2.61 -17.50
N ILE A 174 3.12 -3.86 -17.66
CA ILE A 174 3.98 -5.04 -17.55
C ILE A 174 4.98 -5.06 -18.71
N ASP A 175 4.53 -4.78 -19.93
CA ASP A 175 5.39 -4.68 -21.11
C ASP A 175 6.45 -3.59 -20.94
N LEU A 176 6.08 -2.44 -20.37
CA LEU A 176 7.01 -1.35 -20.12
C LEU A 176 8.09 -1.74 -19.09
N VAL A 177 7.71 -2.43 -18.00
CA VAL A 177 8.67 -2.97 -17.02
C VAL A 177 9.62 -3.95 -17.69
N CYS A 178 9.09 -4.89 -18.48
CA CYS A 178 9.90 -5.89 -19.19
C CYS A 178 10.87 -5.24 -20.17
N LYS A 179 10.42 -4.22 -20.91
CA LYS A 179 11.25 -3.45 -21.84
C LYS A 179 12.37 -2.70 -21.11
N ASN A 180 12.03 -1.91 -20.10
CA ASN A 180 12.97 -1.06 -19.37
C ASN A 180 14.04 -1.87 -18.64
N LEU A 181 13.67 -3.02 -18.06
CA LEU A 181 14.62 -3.92 -17.37
C LEU A 181 15.24 -4.97 -18.30
N ARG A 182 15.00 -4.87 -19.62
CA ARG A 182 15.54 -5.78 -20.66
C ARG A 182 15.28 -7.26 -20.34
N ILE A 183 14.08 -7.56 -19.83
CA ILE A 183 13.66 -8.89 -19.40
C ILE A 183 13.54 -9.83 -20.60
N LYS A 184 14.04 -11.06 -20.45
CA LYS A 184 14.04 -12.12 -21.46
C LYS A 184 13.36 -13.41 -20.97
N SER A 185 13.08 -13.52 -19.68
CA SER A 185 12.36 -14.64 -19.06
C SER A 185 11.44 -14.10 -17.97
N VAL A 186 10.24 -14.66 -17.84
CA VAL A 186 9.31 -14.34 -16.75
C VAL A 186 9.01 -15.63 -16.00
N GLU A 187 9.31 -15.63 -14.71
CA GLU A 187 9.01 -16.73 -13.80
C GLU A 187 7.85 -16.30 -12.90
N ILE A 188 6.70 -16.95 -13.05
CA ILE A 188 5.50 -16.66 -12.26
C ILE A 188 5.27 -17.83 -11.32
N ARG A 189 4.97 -17.53 -10.05
CA ARG A 189 4.50 -18.50 -9.07
C ARG A 189 3.37 -17.91 -8.23
N ASP A 190 2.33 -18.71 -7.99
CA ASP A 190 1.26 -18.45 -7.04
C ASP A 190 1.49 -19.25 -5.75
N GLU A 191 0.75 -18.93 -4.68
CA GLU A 191 0.73 -19.72 -3.44
C GLU A 191 0.04 -21.08 -3.63
N LYS A 192 -0.76 -21.23 -4.69
CA LYS A 192 -1.52 -22.44 -5.02
C LYS A 192 -0.81 -23.40 -5.98
N ASP A 193 0.32 -23.02 -6.55
CA ASP A 193 1.03 -23.88 -7.49
C ASP A 193 1.53 -25.15 -6.78
N ALA A 194 1.58 -26.27 -7.51
CA ALA A 194 1.94 -27.57 -6.93
C ALA A 194 3.34 -27.57 -6.30
N ASP A 195 4.27 -26.77 -6.83
CA ASP A 195 5.66 -26.65 -6.35
C ASP A 195 5.83 -25.65 -5.19
N THR A 196 4.83 -24.81 -4.90
CA THR A 196 4.88 -23.78 -3.84
C THR A 196 3.91 -24.03 -2.69
N ALA A 197 2.74 -24.60 -2.96
CA ALA A 197 1.69 -24.88 -1.98
C ALA A 197 2.18 -25.62 -0.72
N PRO A 198 3.12 -26.59 -0.79
CA PRO A 198 3.65 -27.25 0.41
C PRO A 198 4.37 -26.31 1.40
N TYR A 199 4.81 -25.14 0.95
CA TYR A 199 5.61 -24.19 1.73
C TYR A 199 4.81 -22.97 2.21
N VAL A 200 3.58 -22.81 1.73
CA VAL A 200 2.71 -21.69 2.11
C VAL A 200 1.80 -22.13 3.25
N LYS A 201 1.91 -21.43 4.39
CA LYS A 201 0.94 -21.60 5.47
C LYS A 201 -0.35 -20.91 5.05
N GLY A 202 -1.41 -21.68 4.84
CA GLY A 202 -2.73 -21.12 4.53
C GLY A 202 -3.20 -20.17 5.64
N THR A 203 -3.77 -19.03 5.25
CA THR A 203 -4.46 -18.14 6.18
C THR A 203 -5.95 -18.43 6.07
N PHE A 204 -6.58 -18.89 7.15
CA PHE A 204 -8.03 -19.05 7.18
C PHE A 204 -8.68 -17.74 7.64
N VAL A 205 -9.45 -17.11 6.76
CA VAL A 205 -10.22 -15.90 7.08
C VAL A 205 -11.66 -16.29 7.34
N GLU A 206 -12.07 -16.25 8.61
CA GLU A 206 -13.45 -16.45 9.00
C GLU A 206 -14.20 -15.10 8.98
N TYR A 207 -15.17 -14.96 8.08
CA TYR A 207 -15.99 -13.75 7.99
C TYR A 207 -17.21 -13.84 8.92
N LYS A 208 -17.15 -13.22 10.10
CA LYS A 208 -18.32 -13.05 10.98
C LYS A 208 -19.14 -11.83 10.55
N ARG A 209 -20.29 -12.06 9.89
CA ARG A 209 -21.24 -10.98 9.56
C ARG A 209 -22.01 -10.55 10.79
N VAL A 210 -21.91 -9.28 11.15
CA VAL A 210 -22.66 -8.69 12.26
C VAL A 210 -23.94 -8.04 11.71
N VAL A 211 -25.10 -8.51 12.17
CA VAL A 211 -26.39 -7.93 11.79
C VAL A 211 -26.59 -6.65 12.60
N LEU A 212 -26.83 -5.54 11.90
CA LEU A 212 -27.18 -4.28 12.55
C LEU A 212 -28.66 -4.32 13.02
N PRO A 213 -28.96 -3.94 14.27
CA PRO A 213 -30.33 -3.87 14.78
C PRO A 213 -31.22 -2.97 13.91
N GLU A 214 -32.53 -3.25 13.85
CA GLU A 214 -33.50 -2.48 13.07
C GLU A 214 -33.40 -0.95 13.27
N PRO A 215 -33.20 -0.43 14.49
CA PRO A 215 -33.08 1.02 14.68
C PRO A 215 -31.87 1.66 14.00
N TYR A 216 -30.78 0.91 13.75
CA TYR A 216 -29.65 1.40 12.96
C TYR A 216 -30.08 1.67 11.51
N TRP A 217 -30.85 0.76 10.92
CA TRP A 217 -31.37 0.92 9.56
C TRP A 217 -32.32 2.10 9.44
N VAL A 218 -33.18 2.32 10.44
CA VAL A 218 -34.08 3.47 10.46
C VAL A 218 -33.30 4.78 10.46
N ILE A 219 -32.35 4.94 11.38
CA ILE A 219 -31.53 6.17 11.45
C ILE A 219 -30.71 6.34 10.16
N ARG A 220 -30.09 5.26 9.66
CA ARG A 220 -29.34 5.27 8.41
C ARG A 220 -30.20 5.76 7.24
N ASN A 221 -31.42 5.24 7.09
CA ASN A 221 -32.32 5.62 6.01
C ASN A 221 -32.73 7.09 6.09
N ILE A 222 -32.95 7.62 7.30
CA ILE A 222 -33.20 9.05 7.53
C ILE A 222 -32.00 9.88 7.05
N LEU A 223 -30.77 9.51 7.43
CA LEU A 223 -29.55 10.21 7.00
C LEU A 223 -29.32 10.08 5.48
N VAL A 224 -29.56 8.91 4.89
CA VAL A 224 -29.44 8.69 3.44
C VAL A 224 -30.44 9.55 2.65
N ASN A 225 -31.67 9.71 3.15
CA ASN A 225 -32.66 10.58 2.53
C ASN A 225 -32.24 12.06 2.63
N LEU A 226 -31.74 12.50 3.79
CA LEU A 226 -31.15 13.84 3.94
C LEU A 226 -30.00 14.09 2.96
N LEU A 227 -29.13 13.09 2.77
CA LEU A 227 -28.03 13.16 1.82
C LEU A 227 -28.57 13.31 0.39
N ARG A 228 -29.51 12.44 0.00
CA ARG A 228 -30.16 12.46 -1.31
C ARG A 228 -30.80 13.83 -1.62
N ASP A 229 -31.43 14.46 -0.64
CA ASP A 229 -32.01 15.80 -0.82
C ASP A 229 -30.95 16.86 -1.10
N ARG A 230 -29.76 16.77 -0.52
CA ARG A 230 -28.65 17.68 -0.85
C ARG A 230 -28.09 17.39 -2.24
N LEU A 231 -27.99 16.12 -2.62
CA LEU A 231 -27.55 15.74 -3.96
C LEU A 231 -28.54 16.16 -5.05
N LYS A 232 -29.85 16.20 -4.77
CA LYS A 232 -30.86 16.76 -5.69
C LYS A 232 -30.63 18.25 -5.97
N VAL A 233 -30.22 19.03 -4.97
CA VAL A 233 -29.85 20.45 -5.16
C VAL A 233 -28.63 20.56 -6.08
N LEU A 234 -27.61 19.72 -5.87
CA LEU A 234 -26.43 19.70 -6.74
C LEU A 234 -26.77 19.30 -8.17
N LYS A 235 -27.68 18.33 -8.34
CA LYS A 235 -28.16 17.91 -9.66
C LYS A 235 -28.92 19.05 -10.36
N ALA A 236 -29.82 19.72 -9.65
CA ALA A 236 -30.59 20.84 -10.19
C ALA A 236 -29.68 21.99 -10.64
N ASN A 237 -28.55 22.19 -9.95
CA ASN A 237 -27.53 23.19 -10.29
C ASN A 237 -26.51 22.68 -11.32
N GLY A 238 -26.72 21.52 -11.95
CA GLY A 238 -25.82 20.96 -12.97
C GLY A 238 -24.46 20.46 -12.46
N VAL A 239 -24.26 20.40 -11.13
CA VAL A 239 -22.97 20.02 -10.51
C VAL A 239 -22.72 18.51 -10.59
N VAL A 240 -23.79 17.72 -10.51
CA VAL A 240 -23.73 16.25 -10.60
C VAL A 240 -24.77 15.73 -11.60
N LYS A 241 -24.46 14.61 -12.26
CA LYS A 241 -25.38 13.99 -13.24
C LYS A 241 -26.57 13.30 -12.58
N SER A 242 -26.41 12.79 -11.36
CA SER A 242 -27.45 12.05 -10.63
C SER A 242 -27.38 12.32 -9.12
N ALA A 243 -28.52 12.13 -8.44
CA ALA A 243 -28.63 12.26 -6.98
C ALA A 243 -28.45 10.89 -6.28
N ARG A 244 -27.36 10.18 -6.64
CA ARG A 244 -27.09 8.83 -6.18
C ARG A 244 -26.63 8.81 -4.71
N SER A 245 -27.21 7.96 -3.87
CA SER A 245 -26.90 7.93 -2.43
C SER A 245 -25.59 7.19 -2.08
N ASP A 246 -24.98 6.50 -3.05
CA ASP A 246 -23.69 5.81 -2.97
C ASP A 246 -22.50 6.70 -3.39
N VAL A 247 -22.69 8.03 -3.31
CA VAL A 247 -21.62 9.02 -3.53
C VAL A 247 -20.50 8.82 -2.50
N THR A 248 -19.25 8.82 -2.95
CA THR A 248 -18.12 8.64 -2.03
C THR A 248 -17.75 9.96 -1.35
N LYS A 249 -17.16 9.88 -0.15
CA LYS A 249 -16.60 11.07 0.53
C LYS A 249 -15.55 11.79 -0.33
N LYS A 250 -14.77 11.04 -1.10
CA LYS A 250 -13.78 11.59 -2.05
C LYS A 250 -14.47 12.41 -3.13
N GLU A 251 -15.50 11.86 -3.78
CA GLU A 251 -16.30 12.60 -4.78
C GLU A 251 -16.84 13.92 -4.21
N LEU A 252 -17.39 13.91 -2.99
CA LEU A 252 -17.90 15.13 -2.35
C LEU A 252 -16.79 16.16 -2.06
N LEU A 253 -15.58 15.72 -1.70
CA LEU A 253 -14.43 16.61 -1.47
C LEU A 253 -13.89 17.21 -2.77
N ASP A 254 -13.83 16.41 -3.84
CA ASP A 254 -13.43 16.87 -5.16
C ASP A 254 -14.43 17.90 -5.70
N LEU A 255 -15.74 17.65 -5.52
CA LEU A 255 -16.80 18.62 -5.84
C LEU A 255 -16.67 19.91 -5.03
N MET A 256 -16.42 19.81 -3.72
CA MET A 256 -16.21 20.98 -2.86
C MET A 256 -15.04 21.84 -3.36
N THR A 257 -13.93 21.19 -3.72
CA THR A 257 -12.72 21.85 -4.22
C THR A 257 -12.98 22.56 -5.55
N ALA A 258 -13.66 21.88 -6.48
CA ALA A 258 -14.04 22.46 -7.77
C ALA A 258 -14.97 23.67 -7.61
N LEU A 259 -16.02 23.56 -6.79
CA LEU A 259 -16.95 24.65 -6.53
C LEU A 259 -16.29 25.86 -5.84
N GLN A 260 -15.37 25.61 -4.90
CA GLN A 260 -14.61 26.69 -4.24
C GLN A 260 -13.67 27.40 -5.22
N LYS A 261 -13.02 26.66 -6.13
CA LYS A 261 -12.19 27.25 -7.19
C LYS A 261 -13.04 28.13 -8.11
N GLY A 262 -14.22 27.65 -8.53
CA GLY A 262 -15.15 28.42 -9.35
C GLY A 262 -15.71 29.67 -8.65
N ALA A 263 -16.05 29.57 -7.36
CA ALA A 263 -16.57 30.71 -6.61
C ALA A 263 -15.56 31.85 -6.45
N ARG A 264 -14.25 31.56 -6.40
CA ARG A 264 -13.19 32.58 -6.39
C ARG A 264 -13.12 33.38 -7.69
N SER A 265 -13.68 32.85 -8.78
CA SER A 265 -13.78 33.50 -10.09
C SER A 265 -15.04 34.35 -10.26
N GLY A 266 -15.89 34.49 -9.22
CA GLY A 266 -16.94 35.52 -9.16
C GLY A 266 -18.36 35.11 -9.58
N GLY A 267 -18.95 34.08 -8.96
CA GLY A 267 -20.34 33.67 -9.21
C GLY A 267 -21.14 33.41 -7.92
N THR A 268 -22.28 34.08 -7.75
CA THR A 268 -23.20 33.88 -6.60
C THR A 268 -23.97 32.55 -6.68
N GLU A 269 -24.08 31.98 -7.88
CA GLU A 269 -24.66 30.67 -8.17
C GLU A 269 -23.97 29.51 -7.44
N PHE A 270 -22.67 29.65 -7.14
CA PHE A 270 -21.90 28.61 -6.45
C PHE A 270 -22.24 28.49 -4.96
N TYR A 271 -22.77 29.53 -4.30
CA TYR A 271 -23.02 29.51 -2.86
C TYR A 271 -24.06 28.47 -2.44
N ALA A 272 -25.11 28.27 -3.26
CA ALA A 272 -26.12 27.25 -3.02
C ALA A 272 -25.51 25.84 -3.11
N SER A 273 -24.71 25.59 -4.16
CA SER A 273 -24.01 24.32 -4.38
C SER A 273 -22.95 24.04 -3.30
N ILE A 274 -22.16 25.05 -2.90
CA ILE A 274 -21.18 24.93 -1.80
C ILE A 274 -21.90 24.59 -0.49
N SER A 275 -23.02 25.25 -0.21
CA SER A 275 -23.82 24.95 0.97
C SER A 275 -24.40 23.52 0.93
N ALA A 276 -24.83 23.06 -0.24
CA ALA A 276 -25.35 21.70 -0.42
C ALA A 276 -24.26 20.63 -0.28
N VAL A 277 -23.09 20.79 -0.91
CA VAL A 277 -21.94 19.87 -0.75
C VAL A 277 -21.45 19.85 0.70
N SER A 278 -21.36 21.01 1.37
CA SER A 278 -20.94 21.08 2.77
C SER A 278 -21.90 20.33 3.71
N ALA A 279 -23.21 20.45 3.48
CA ALA A 279 -24.20 19.66 4.20
C ALA A 279 -24.10 18.17 3.86
N ALA A 280 -23.89 17.82 2.59
CA ALA A 280 -23.69 16.43 2.15
C ALA A 280 -22.48 15.78 2.83
N LEU A 281 -21.34 16.49 2.94
CA LEU A 281 -20.16 16.02 3.68
C LEU A 281 -20.44 15.77 5.16
N THR A 282 -21.23 16.65 5.79
CA THR A 282 -21.65 16.50 7.19
C THR A 282 -22.51 15.25 7.37
N ILE A 283 -23.47 15.01 6.46
CA ILE A 283 -24.36 13.86 6.51
C ILE A 283 -23.62 12.56 6.19
N ALA A 284 -22.75 12.56 5.18
CA ALA A 284 -21.91 11.41 4.83
C ALA A 284 -21.05 10.99 6.01
N HIS A 285 -20.42 11.94 6.71
CA HIS A 285 -19.66 11.62 7.92
C HIS A 285 -20.54 11.07 9.06
N ALA A 286 -21.78 11.55 9.21
CA ALA A 286 -22.71 10.98 10.17
C ALA A 286 -23.05 9.51 9.83
N ILE A 287 -23.28 9.19 8.56
CA ILE A 287 -23.50 7.80 8.11
C ILE A 287 -22.26 6.94 8.39
N ASP A 288 -21.07 7.45 8.07
CA ASP A 288 -19.80 6.75 8.36
C ASP A 288 -19.69 6.43 9.87
N LEU A 289 -19.97 7.40 10.75
CA LEU A 289 -19.92 7.20 12.20
C LEU A 289 -20.91 6.14 12.67
N LEU A 290 -22.13 6.12 12.11
CA LEU A 290 -23.13 5.11 12.44
C LEU A 290 -22.69 3.70 12.01
N GLU A 291 -22.15 3.54 10.80
CA GLU A 291 -21.76 2.25 10.23
C GLU A 291 -20.43 1.71 10.79
N THR A 292 -19.54 2.61 11.23
CA THR A 292 -18.19 2.25 11.70
C THR A 292 -18.04 2.23 13.21
N GLN A 293 -18.75 3.11 13.95
CA GLN A 293 -18.54 3.30 15.40
C GLN A 293 -19.83 3.28 16.24
N GLY A 294 -21.00 3.33 15.61
CA GLY A 294 -22.31 3.19 16.25
C GLY A 294 -23.00 4.48 16.73
N MET A 295 -24.07 4.30 17.50
CA MET A 295 -25.00 5.39 17.86
C MET A 295 -24.40 6.46 18.78
N GLY A 296 -23.51 6.09 19.71
CA GLY A 296 -22.89 7.05 20.64
C GLY A 296 -22.03 8.11 19.93
N PRO A 297 -21.06 7.72 19.08
CA PRO A 297 -20.30 8.66 18.25
C PRO A 297 -21.18 9.48 17.30
N LEU A 298 -22.19 8.85 16.68
CA LEU A 298 -23.18 9.56 15.87
C LEU A 298 -23.90 10.67 16.66
N SER A 299 -24.46 10.34 17.84
CA SER A 299 -25.24 11.28 18.64
C SER A 299 -24.39 12.48 19.03
N LYS A 300 -23.17 12.24 19.55
CA LYS A 300 -22.22 13.31 19.92
C LYS A 300 -21.87 14.19 18.73
N TYR A 301 -21.72 13.61 17.54
CA TYR A 301 -21.45 14.36 16.32
C TYR A 301 -22.64 15.23 15.89
N LEU A 302 -23.85 14.68 15.90
CA LEU A 302 -25.07 15.41 15.56
C LEU A 302 -25.39 16.51 16.59
N GLU A 303 -25.18 16.25 17.89
CA GLU A 303 -25.29 17.24 18.98
C GLU A 303 -24.35 18.42 18.74
N ARG A 304 -23.04 18.16 18.55
CA ARG A 304 -22.04 19.20 18.25
C ARG A 304 -22.36 19.97 16.98
N THR A 305 -22.87 19.28 15.95
CA THR A 305 -23.32 19.90 14.70
C THR A 305 -24.48 20.87 14.95
N ALA A 306 -25.46 20.47 15.75
CA ALA A 306 -26.59 21.30 16.13
C ALA A 306 -26.18 22.50 16.99
N GLU A 307 -25.26 22.31 17.95
CA GLU A 307 -24.70 23.40 18.77
C GLU A 307 -23.93 24.41 17.93
N LYS A 308 -23.07 23.93 17.01
CA LYS A 308 -22.34 24.81 16.08
C LYS A 308 -23.30 25.62 15.21
N ALA A 309 -24.42 25.04 14.79
CA ALA A 309 -25.42 25.73 13.97
C ALA A 309 -26.08 26.92 14.68
N LYS A 310 -26.18 26.89 16.02
CA LYS A 310 -26.73 28.00 16.83
C LYS A 310 -25.79 29.20 16.95
N LYS A 311 -24.50 29.06 16.63
CA LYS A 311 -23.53 30.15 16.79
C LYS A 311 -23.74 31.28 15.75
N PRO A 312 -23.45 32.55 16.11
CA PRO A 312 -23.61 33.70 15.18
C PRO A 312 -22.82 33.58 13.87
N LYS A 313 -21.66 32.91 13.89
CA LYS A 313 -20.80 32.67 12.72
C LYS A 313 -21.03 31.31 12.03
N ALA A 314 -22.13 30.61 12.32
CA ALA A 314 -22.40 29.31 11.73
C ALA A 314 -22.68 29.39 10.22
N SER A 315 -22.23 28.38 9.46
CA SER A 315 -22.44 28.33 8.02
C SER A 315 -23.92 28.10 7.66
N LYS A 316 -24.33 28.59 6.49
CA LYS A 316 -25.68 28.38 5.93
C LYS A 316 -26.02 26.88 5.81
N ALA A 317 -25.02 26.06 5.46
CA ALA A 317 -25.14 24.61 5.38
C ALA A 317 -25.55 23.98 6.71
N LEU A 318 -24.85 24.34 7.80
CA LEU A 318 -25.13 23.79 9.13
C LEU A 318 -26.48 24.25 9.67
N ARG A 319 -26.79 25.55 9.54
CA ARG A 319 -28.10 26.10 9.94
C ARG A 319 -29.25 25.44 9.20
N GLY A 320 -29.12 25.34 7.87
CA GLY A 320 -30.14 24.72 7.02
C GLY A 320 -30.29 23.22 7.26
N LEU A 321 -29.23 22.53 7.69
CA LEU A 321 -29.27 21.11 8.04
C LEU A 321 -29.92 20.88 9.40
N SER A 322 -29.51 21.62 10.44
CA SER A 322 -29.94 21.38 11.83
C SER A 322 -31.42 21.62 12.08
N VAL A 323 -32.08 22.44 11.25
CA VAL A 323 -33.52 22.73 11.39
C VAL A 323 -34.41 21.65 10.77
N LYS A 324 -33.88 20.77 9.92
CA LYS A 324 -34.67 19.73 9.23
C LYS A 324 -35.22 18.71 10.23
N ASN A 325 -36.48 18.32 10.05
CA ASN A 325 -37.15 17.35 10.90
C ASN A 325 -36.41 16.00 10.91
N ASP A 326 -35.95 15.53 9.76
CA ASP A 326 -35.15 14.31 9.65
C ASP A 326 -33.84 14.39 10.44
N PHE A 327 -33.17 15.55 10.46
CA PHE A 327 -31.95 15.73 11.24
C PHE A 327 -32.25 15.65 12.74
N LYS A 328 -33.30 16.36 13.19
CA LYS A 328 -33.75 16.32 14.58
C LYS A 328 -34.19 14.92 15.00
N ARG A 329 -34.87 14.19 14.12
CA ARG A 329 -35.33 12.81 14.35
C ARG A 329 -34.15 11.86 14.45
N ALA A 330 -33.19 11.91 13.53
CA ALA A 330 -31.97 11.10 13.59
C ALA A 330 -31.18 11.37 14.88
N LEU A 331 -31.04 12.65 15.27
CA LEU A 331 -30.40 13.06 16.52
C LEU A 331 -31.13 12.48 17.74
N ALA A 332 -32.44 12.73 17.87
CA ALA A 332 -33.24 12.26 19.00
C ALA A 332 -33.19 10.72 19.13
N MET A 333 -33.41 10.01 18.02
CA MET A 333 -33.31 8.54 18.00
C MET A 333 -31.92 8.07 18.43
N SER A 334 -30.85 8.68 17.90
CA SER A 334 -29.48 8.30 18.28
C SER A 334 -29.18 8.55 19.77
N ILE A 335 -29.76 9.60 20.38
CA ILE A 335 -29.61 9.87 21.82
C ILE A 335 -30.37 8.83 22.65
N THR A 336 -31.65 8.60 22.33
CA THR A 336 -32.49 7.65 23.09
C THR A 336 -31.94 6.23 23.03
N LEU A 337 -31.35 5.85 21.89
CA LEU A 337 -30.98 4.47 21.63
C LEU A 337 -29.50 4.16 21.94
N ARG A 338 -28.64 5.15 22.14
CA ARG A 338 -27.20 4.92 22.41
C ARG A 338 -26.91 4.16 23.71
N GLU A 339 -27.81 4.22 24.68
CA GLU A 339 -27.67 3.51 25.96
C GLU A 339 -28.24 2.09 25.87
N LYS A 340 -29.28 1.91 25.04
CA LYS A 340 -29.99 0.64 24.87
C LYS A 340 -29.26 -0.32 23.92
N TYR A 341 -28.66 0.22 22.86
CA TYR A 341 -27.93 -0.55 21.87
C TYR A 341 -26.45 -0.25 21.99
N SER A 342 -25.69 -1.21 22.49
CA SER A 342 -24.24 -1.12 22.42
C SER A 342 -23.79 -1.41 20.98
N ASP A 343 -22.57 -1.01 20.63
CA ASP A 343 -22.06 -1.13 19.26
C ASP A 343 -22.05 -2.62 18.83
N PRO A 344 -22.82 -3.01 17.80
CA PRO A 344 -22.96 -4.43 17.42
C PRO A 344 -21.62 -5.09 17.09
N LYS A 345 -20.66 -4.33 16.52
CA LYS A 345 -19.31 -4.86 16.24
C LYS A 345 -18.51 -5.05 17.52
N LYS A 346 -18.69 -4.21 18.53
CA LYS A 346 -18.05 -4.38 19.84
C LYS A 346 -18.64 -5.56 20.61
N GLU A 347 -19.95 -5.77 20.53
CA GLU A 347 -20.59 -6.96 21.11
C GLU A 347 -20.08 -8.23 20.46
N ALA A 348 -20.11 -8.29 19.12
CA ALA A 348 -19.59 -9.42 18.37
C ALA A 348 -18.10 -9.68 18.67
N LEU A 349 -17.29 -8.62 18.83
CA LEU A 349 -15.89 -8.73 19.22
C LEU A 349 -15.74 -9.29 20.65
N ARG A 350 -16.55 -8.83 21.61
CA ARG A 350 -16.54 -9.38 22.98
C ARG A 350 -16.87 -10.86 22.99
N GLU A 351 -17.88 -11.29 22.23
CA GLU A 351 -18.23 -12.70 22.09
C GLU A 351 -17.07 -13.52 21.54
N ILE A 352 -16.40 -13.04 20.48
CA ILE A 352 -15.23 -13.71 19.88
C ILE A 352 -14.09 -13.81 20.89
N ILE A 353 -13.79 -12.74 21.62
CA ILE A 353 -12.73 -12.76 22.64
C ILE A 353 -13.07 -13.74 23.77
N GLN A 354 -14.35 -13.80 24.17
CA GLN A 354 -14.81 -14.72 25.21
C GLN A 354 -14.77 -16.18 24.75
N SER A 355 -15.11 -16.48 23.49
CA SER A 355 -15.01 -17.84 22.95
C SER A 355 -13.55 -18.30 22.91
N ILE A 356 -12.64 -17.46 22.40
CA ILE A 356 -11.19 -17.77 22.38
C ILE A 356 -10.66 -18.05 23.79
N LYS A 357 -11.03 -17.22 24.78
CA LYS A 357 -10.61 -17.43 26.18
C LYS A 357 -11.14 -18.72 26.81
N ARG A 358 -12.28 -19.23 26.34
CA ARG A 358 -12.82 -20.53 26.79
C ARG A 358 -12.03 -21.68 26.17
N ASP A 359 -11.67 -21.57 24.90
CA ASP A 359 -10.93 -22.61 24.17
C ASP A 359 -9.45 -22.69 24.56
N THR A 360 -8.87 -21.60 25.10
CA THR A 360 -7.45 -21.57 25.55
C THR A 360 -7.27 -21.99 27.02
N LYS A 361 -8.34 -22.33 27.74
CA LYS A 361 -8.24 -22.97 29.06
C LYS A 361 -8.13 -24.49 28.89
N ILE A 362 -6.94 -24.97 28.52
CA ILE A 362 -6.49 -26.36 28.65
C ILE A 362 -5.25 -26.38 29.52
#